data_AF-A0A954G8I8-F1
#
_entry.id   AF-A0A954G8I8-F1
#
_cell.length_a   1.000
_cell.length_b   1.000
_cell.length_c   1.000
_cell.angle_alpha   90.00
_cell.angle_beta   90.00
_cell.angle_gamma   90.00
#
_symmetry.space_group_name_H-M   'P 1'
#
loop_
_entity.id
_entity.type
_entity.pdbx_description
1 polymer ?
#
loop_
_entity_poly.entity_id
_entity_poly.type
_entity_poly.pdbx_seq_one_letter_code
_entity_poly.pdbx_strand_id
1 'polypeptide(L)'
;MKTLYLIQSLTLVFFIAANASALRLSFLLKREGLWKPVKAFGVTVSNWSYHESIQNFRKQSQLIDPEIRNKINFYRITTGVCFAICFILLICTLNWAPMK
;
A
#
# COMPACT_ATOMS: atom_id res chain seq x y z
N MET A 1 26.35 9.35 -13.16
CA MET A 1 26.46 8.68 -11.84
C MET A 1 25.61 9.35 -10.75
N LYS A 2 25.76 10.65 -10.45
CA LYS A 2 25.00 11.34 -9.37
C LYS A 2 23.47 11.19 -9.46
N THR A 3 22.90 11.24 -10.68
CA THR A 3 21.45 11.12 -10.88
C THR A 3 20.90 9.71 -10.64
N LEU A 4 21.68 8.65 -10.88
CA LEU A 4 21.24 7.28 -10.60
C LEU A 4 21.11 7.02 -9.09
N TYR A 5 22.10 7.49 -8.31
CA TYR A 5 22.05 7.40 -6.85
C TYR A 5 20.86 8.18 -6.26
N LEU A 6 20.51 9.33 -6.87
CA LEU A 6 19.32 10.08 -6.50
C LEU A 6 18.04 9.29 -6.76
N ILE A 7 17.89 8.70 -7.94
CA ILE A 7 16.72 7.87 -8.30
C ILE A 7 16.60 6.67 -7.35
N GLN A 8 17.70 5.95 -7.08
CA GLN A 8 17.70 4.82 -6.15
C GLN A 8 17.32 5.22 -4.72
N SER A 9 17.82 6.37 -4.25
CA SER A 9 17.47 6.91 -2.92
C SER A 9 15.99 7.26 -2.84
N LEU A 10 15.43 7.89 -3.89
CA LEU A 10 14.01 8.18 -3.97
C LEU A 10 13.17 6.90 -4.01
N THR A 11 13.58 5.89 -4.79
CA THR A 11 12.90 4.58 -4.82
C THR A 11 12.80 3.98 -3.42
N LEU A 12 13.89 4.01 -2.65
CA LEU A 12 13.91 3.50 -1.28
C LEU A 12 12.95 4.28 -0.36
N VAL A 13 12.97 5.62 -0.44
CA VAL A 13 12.10 6.49 0.38
C VAL A 13 10.63 6.20 0.09
N PHE A 14 10.23 6.15 -1.19
CA PHE A 14 8.87 5.85 -1.56
C PHE A 14 8.47 4.41 -1.19
N PHE A 15 9.41 3.47 -1.21
CA PHE A 15 9.14 2.08 -0.85
C PHE A 15 8.84 1.97 0.64
N ILE A 16 9.64 2.62 1.49
CA ILE A 16 9.42 2.70 2.93
C ILE A 16 8.08 3.39 3.22
N ALA A 17 7.78 4.50 2.55
CA ALA A 17 6.53 5.23 2.73
C ALA A 17 5.29 4.39 2.34
N ALA A 18 5.36 3.65 1.23
CA ALA A 18 4.29 2.75 0.81
C ALA A 18 4.03 1.65 1.84
N ASN A 19 5.09 0.98 2.32
CA ASN A 19 4.96 -0.08 3.32
C ASN A 19 4.45 0.44 4.67
N ALA A 20 4.98 1.58 5.15
CA ALA A 20 4.50 2.20 6.39
C ALA A 20 3.02 2.59 6.31
N SER A 21 2.61 3.15 5.17
CA SER A 21 1.21 3.49 4.92
C SER A 21 0.32 2.24 4.84
N ALA A 22 0.78 1.16 4.20
CA ALA A 22 0.07 -0.10 4.12
C ALA A 22 -0.11 -0.77 5.49
N LEU A 23 0.92 -0.72 6.34
CA LEU A 23 0.86 -1.23 7.72
C LEU A 23 -0.13 -0.44 8.57
N ARG A 24 -0.10 0.90 8.50
CA ARG A 24 -1.06 1.76 9.21
C ARG A 24 -2.49 1.51 8.75
N LEU A 25 -2.71 1.36 7.44
CA LEU A 25 -4.01 1.01 6.89
C LEU A 25 -4.47 -0.38 7.37
N SER A 26 -3.59 -1.37 7.37
CA SER A 26 -3.90 -2.72 7.85
C SER A 26 -4.29 -2.72 9.33
N PHE A 27 -3.58 -1.95 10.15
CA PHE A 27 -3.91 -1.78 11.57
C PHE A 27 -5.25 -1.09 11.78
N LEU A 28 -5.54 -0.01 11.03
CA LEU A 28 -6.82 0.68 11.08
C LEU A 28 -7.98 -0.24 10.67
N LEU A 29 -7.85 -0.97 9.57
CA LEU A 29 -8.87 -1.91 9.13
C LEU A 29 -9.11 -3.02 10.16
N LYS A 30 -8.05 -3.49 10.84
CA LYS A 30 -8.17 -4.49 11.91
C LYS A 30 -8.86 -3.92 13.14
N ARG A 31 -8.49 -2.70 13.56
CA ARG A 31 -9.08 -2.02 14.72
C ARG A 31 -10.58 -1.80 14.54
N GLU A 32 -11.00 -1.41 13.34
CA GLU A 32 -12.39 -1.09 13.02
C GLU A 32 -13.23 -2.34 12.66
N GLY A 33 -12.69 -3.55 12.80
CA GLY A 33 -13.41 -4.79 12.48
C GLY A 33 -13.68 -5.00 10.98
N LEU A 34 -13.01 -4.23 10.12
CA LEU A 34 -13.16 -4.25 8.65
C LEU A 34 -12.23 -5.28 8.00
N TRP A 35 -11.25 -5.78 8.75
CA TRP A 35 -10.32 -6.80 8.31
C TRP A 35 -10.98 -8.18 8.36
N LYS A 36 -11.01 -8.87 7.21
CA LYS A 36 -11.43 -10.27 7.14
C LYS A 36 -10.27 -11.19 6.79
N PRO A 37 -10.06 -12.29 7.52
CA PRO A 37 -9.17 -13.35 7.07
C PRO A 37 -9.82 -14.12 5.91
N VAL A 38 -9.04 -14.41 4.88
CA VAL A 38 -9.48 -15.28 3.79
C VAL A 38 -8.93 -16.69 4.05
N LYS A 39 -9.76 -17.71 3.90
CA LYS A 39 -9.29 -19.10 3.90
C LYS A 39 -8.75 -19.41 2.52
N ALA A 40 -7.45 -19.70 2.41
CA ALA A 40 -6.85 -20.23 1.19
C ALA A 40 -6.37 -21.65 1.49
N PHE A 41 -6.77 -22.62 0.67
CA PHE A 41 -6.33 -24.03 0.78
C PHE A 41 -6.52 -24.66 2.17
N GLY A 42 -7.66 -24.42 2.82
CA GLY A 42 -7.96 -25.03 4.14
C GLY A 42 -7.20 -24.41 5.32
N VAL A 43 -6.30 -23.45 5.08
CA VAL A 43 -5.57 -22.71 6.10
C VAL A 43 -6.08 -21.28 6.14
N THR A 44 -6.24 -20.72 7.34
CA THR A 44 -6.52 -19.30 7.51
C THR A 44 -5.24 -18.53 7.20
N VAL A 45 -5.10 -18.05 5.96
CA VAL A 45 -3.89 -17.34 5.55
C VAL A 45 -4.14 -15.84 5.70
N SER A 46 -3.26 -15.14 6.42
CA SER A 46 -3.25 -13.68 6.56
C SER A 46 -2.87 -12.95 5.27
N ASN A 47 -2.65 -13.69 4.18
CA ASN A 47 -2.07 -13.16 2.96
C ASN A 47 -3.18 -12.63 2.03
N TRP A 48 -3.15 -11.31 1.82
CA TRP A 48 -3.76 -10.59 0.69
C TRP A 48 -5.25 -10.25 0.80
N SER A 49 -5.77 -10.14 2.03
CA SER A 49 -7.11 -9.64 2.33
C SER A 49 -7.32 -8.14 2.07
N TYR A 50 -6.36 -7.44 1.44
CA TYR A 50 -6.51 -6.01 1.11
C TYR A 50 -7.70 -5.79 0.19
N HIS A 51 -7.91 -6.68 -0.79
CA HIS A 51 -9.02 -6.52 -1.74
C HIS A 51 -10.38 -6.68 -1.06
N GLU A 52 -10.60 -7.75 -0.29
CA GLU A 52 -11.86 -7.98 0.42
C GLU A 52 -12.10 -6.98 1.56
N SER A 53 -11.06 -6.60 2.30
CA SER A 53 -11.17 -5.58 3.36
C SER A 53 -11.51 -4.21 2.76
N ILE A 54 -10.98 -3.88 1.57
CA ILE A 54 -11.35 -2.67 0.84
C ILE A 54 -12.77 -2.77 0.26
N GLN A 55 -13.22 -3.94 -0.21
CA GLN A 55 -14.60 -4.13 -0.64
C GLN A 55 -15.57 -3.99 0.53
N ASN A 56 -15.27 -4.58 1.69
CA ASN A 56 -16.08 -4.43 2.91
C ASN A 56 -16.06 -2.99 3.40
N PHE A 57 -14.90 -2.34 3.41
CA PHE A 57 -14.82 -0.91 3.70
C PHE A 57 -15.68 -0.10 2.75
N ARG A 58 -15.68 -0.37 1.43
CA ARG A 58 -16.58 0.32 0.49
C ARG A 58 -18.04 0.11 0.88
N LYS A 59 -18.45 -1.13 1.18
CA LYS A 59 -19.83 -1.47 1.58
C LYS A 59 -20.24 -0.83 2.91
N GLN A 60 -19.32 -0.68 3.87
CA GLN A 60 -19.60 -0.19 5.21
C GLN A 60 -19.17 1.28 5.43
N SER A 61 -18.55 1.92 4.44
CA SER A 61 -17.98 3.27 4.54
C SER A 61 -18.98 4.35 4.94
N GLN A 62 -20.26 4.13 4.69
CA GLN A 62 -21.32 5.05 5.09
C GLN A 62 -21.69 4.94 6.57
N LEU A 63 -21.38 3.80 7.20
CA LEU A 63 -21.68 3.49 8.60
C LEU A 63 -20.47 3.74 9.53
N ILE A 64 -19.27 3.90 8.96
CA ILE A 64 -18.05 4.20 9.69
C ILE A 64 -17.99 5.71 9.96
N ASP A 65 -17.45 6.05 11.14
CA ASP A 65 -17.15 7.43 11.51
C ASP A 65 -16.41 8.18 10.37
N PRO A 66 -16.86 9.39 9.99
CA PRO A 66 -16.27 10.16 8.90
C PRO A 66 -14.76 10.40 9.04
N GLU A 67 -14.27 10.61 10.28
CA GLU A 67 -12.86 10.84 10.57
C GLU A 67 -12.03 9.57 10.30
N ILE A 68 -12.53 8.42 10.72
CA ILE A 68 -11.89 7.12 10.50
C ILE A 68 -11.90 6.77 9.01
N ARG A 69 -13.02 7.00 8.32
CA ARG A 69 -13.13 6.84 6.87
C ARG A 69 -12.09 7.70 6.13
N ASN A 70 -11.91 8.94 6.54
CA ASN A 70 -10.92 9.84 5.93
C ASN A 70 -9.50 9.34 6.15
N LYS A 71 -9.16 8.84 7.35
CA LYS A 71 -7.86 8.23 7.65
C LYS A 71 -7.61 6.99 6.78
N ILE A 72 -8.59 6.09 6.67
CA ILE A 72 -8.49 4.89 5.83
C ILE A 72 -8.27 5.27 4.36
N ASN A 73 -9.04 6.23 3.84
CA ASN A 73 -8.88 6.71 2.46
C ASN A 73 -7.52 7.35 2.22
N PHE A 74 -7.04 8.18 3.15
CA PHE A 74 -5.72 8.80 3.08
C PHE A 74 -4.64 7.73 2.93
N TYR A 75 -4.55 6.77 3.86
CA TYR A 75 -3.52 5.72 3.77
C TYR A 75 -3.70 4.82 2.54
N ARG A 76 -4.92 4.62 2.05
CA ARG A 76 -5.14 3.86 0.81
C ARG A 76 -4.54 4.58 -0.39
N ILE A 77 -4.79 5.89 -0.51
CA ILE A 77 -4.28 6.73 -1.60
C ILE A 77 -2.76 6.85 -1.47
N THR A 78 -2.23 7.18 -0.29
CA THR A 78 -0.79 7.31 -0.06
C THR A 78 -0.04 6.02 -0.40
N THR A 79 -0.55 4.86 0.03
CA THR A 79 0.05 3.57 -0.33
C THR A 79 0.12 3.40 -1.85
N GLY A 80 -0.99 3.63 -2.55
CA GLY A 80 -1.06 3.48 -4.01
C GLY A 80 -0.14 4.45 -4.76
N VAL A 81 -0.14 5.72 -4.36
CA VAL A 81 0.70 6.76 -4.98
C VAL A 81 2.18 6.47 -4.76
N CYS A 82 2.60 6.16 -3.53
CA CYS A 82 3.99 5.84 -3.23
C CYS A 82 4.45 4.58 -3.99
N PHE A 83 3.60 3.57 -4.12
CA PHE A 83 3.92 2.36 -4.87
C PHE A 83 4.06 2.62 -6.37
N ALA A 84 3.17 3.44 -6.95
CA ALA A 84 3.27 3.85 -8.35
C ALA A 84 4.56 4.63 -8.63
N ILE A 85 4.92 5.58 -7.75
CA ILE A 85 6.17 6.33 -7.87
C ILE A 85 7.38 5.40 -7.75
N CYS A 86 7.39 4.46 -6.79
CA CYS A 86 8.45 3.44 -6.70
C CYS A 86 8.62 2.69 -8.00
N PHE A 87 7.51 2.24 -8.60
CA PHE A 87 7.52 1.46 -9.81
C PHE A 87 8.08 2.25 -11.00
N ILE A 88 7.67 3.52 -11.14
CA ILE A 88 8.21 4.43 -12.14
C ILE A 88 9.72 4.61 -11.95
N LEU A 89 10.17 4.90 -10.73
CA LEU A 89 11.59 5.11 -10.43
C LEU A 89 12.41 3.82 -10.63
N LEU A 90 11.84 2.66 -10.33
CA LEU A 90 12.45 1.36 -10.60
C LEU A 90 12.62 1.14 -12.10
N ILE A 91 11.59 1.40 -12.92
CA ILE A 91 11.69 1.35 -14.38
C ILE A 91 12.75 2.32 -14.89
N CYS A 92 12.79 3.56 -14.39
CA CYS A 92 13.83 4.53 -14.74
C CYS A 92 15.23 4.01 -14.39
N THR A 93 15.39 3.35 -13.24
CA THR A 93 16.67 2.74 -12.83
C THR A 93 17.07 1.61 -13.78
N LEU A 94 16.13 0.75 -14.18
CA LEU A 94 16.37 -0.37 -15.10
C LEU A 94 16.74 0.10 -16.50
N ASN A 95 16.11 1.17 -17.00
CA ASN A 95 16.40 1.76 -18.31
C ASN A 95 17.67 2.63 -18.33
N TRP A 96 18.19 3.01 -17.16
CA TRP A 96 19.48 3.70 -16.99
C TRP A 96 20.62 2.80 -16.54
N ALA A 97 20.33 1.54 -16.18
CA ALA A 97 21.38 0.55 -16.03
C ALA A 97 22.11 0.51 -17.39
N PRO A 98 23.43 0.77 -17.42
CA PRO A 98 24.14 0.83 -18.69
C PRO A 98 23.86 -0.48 -19.44
N MET A 99 23.27 -0.36 -20.63
CA MET A 99 23.30 -1.44 -21.60
C MET A 99 24.77 -1.83 -21.72
N LYS A 100 25.10 -3.01 -21.20
CA LYS A 100 26.44 -3.59 -21.37
C LYS A 100 26.72 -3.74 -22.86
#